data_AF-A0A835WXG7-F1
#
_entry.id   AF-A0A835WXG7-F1
#
_cell.length_a   1.000
_cell.length_b   1.000
_cell.length_c   1.000
_cell.angle_alpha   90.00
_cell.angle_beta   90.00
_cell.angle_gamma   90.00
#
_symmetry.space_group_name_H-M   'P 1'
#
loop_
_entity.id
_entity.type
_entity.pdbx_description
1 polymer ?
#
loop_
_entity_poly.entity_id
_entity_poly.type
_entity_poly.pdbx_seq_one_letter_code
_entity_poly.pdbx_strand_id
1 'polypeptide(L)'
;MNLLQNKVRAQKINLQSVLLVDNLKGYVVIEAIDTAQAFNAIQGIRHIRGQLRGELSFKDIEGYLIKKSTVSELAVDKTVEIIGGPFKGMKATVTRVDQDKEEATVILLDAPYQLPVTVDANYLKLVPT
;
A
#
# COMPACT_ATOMS: atom_id res chain seq x y z
N MET A 1 14.71 -3.83 9.88
CA MET A 1 14.18 -2.83 10.82
C MET A 1 14.45 -3.14 12.30
N ASN A 2 14.55 -4.42 12.67
CA ASN A 2 14.77 -4.87 14.06
C ASN A 2 15.97 -4.21 14.78
N LEU A 3 17.09 -3.97 14.09
CA LEU A 3 18.27 -3.31 14.69
C LEU A 3 17.95 -1.90 15.21
N LEU A 4 17.20 -1.12 14.42
CA LEU A 4 16.81 0.24 14.78
C LEU A 4 15.80 0.22 15.92
N GLN A 5 14.78 -0.63 15.84
CA GLN A 5 13.78 -0.80 16.89
C GLN A 5 14.41 -1.23 18.23
N ASN A 6 15.35 -2.19 18.21
CA ASN A 6 16.04 -2.65 19.40
C ASN A 6 16.87 -1.54 20.04
N LYS A 7 17.57 -0.74 19.22
CA LYS A 7 18.34 0.40 19.72
C LYS A 7 17.44 1.47 20.36
N VAL A 8 16.38 1.86 19.68
CA VAL A 8 15.41 2.86 20.17
C VAL A 8 14.82 2.44 21.51
N ARG A 9 14.44 1.16 21.64
CA ARG A 9 13.92 0.60 22.91
C ARG A 9 14.98 0.54 24.01
N ALA A 10 16.18 0.07 23.69
CA ALA A 10 17.26 -0.07 24.67
C ALA A 10 17.73 1.28 25.22
N GLN A 11 17.81 2.30 24.37
CA GLN A 11 18.30 3.63 24.74
C GLN A 11 17.16 4.61 25.09
N LYS A 12 15.90 4.17 25.06
CA LYS A 12 14.70 4.99 25.29
C LYS A 12 14.70 6.28 24.46
N ILE A 13 15.10 6.17 23.20
CA ILE A 13 15.14 7.29 22.25
C ILE A 13 13.70 7.69 21.91
N ASN A 14 13.40 8.99 21.91
CA ASN A 14 12.05 9.48 21.66
C ASN A 14 11.75 9.57 20.15
N LEU A 15 11.52 8.41 19.54
CA LEU A 15 11.19 8.25 18.12
C LEU A 15 9.70 7.88 17.98
N GLN A 16 8.93 8.64 17.19
CA GLN A 16 7.48 8.43 17.09
C GLN A 16 7.14 7.31 16.11
N SER A 17 7.72 7.36 14.91
CA SER A 17 7.45 6.37 13.88
C SER A 17 8.63 6.14 12.94
N VAL A 18 8.60 4.98 12.27
CA VAL A 18 9.53 4.62 11.20
C VAL A 18 8.72 4.03 10.08
N LEU A 19 8.82 4.63 8.90
CA LEU A 19 8.08 4.24 7.72
C LEU A 19 9.06 3.67 6.67
N LEU A 20 8.76 2.45 6.24
CA LEU A 20 9.37 1.85 5.05
C LEU A 20 8.42 2.08 3.88
N VAL A 21 8.90 2.78 2.85
CA VAL A 21 8.14 3.04 1.64
C VAL A 21 8.64 2.09 0.55
N ASP A 22 7.77 1.21 0.05
CA ASP A 22 8.16 0.17 -0.92
C ASP A 22 8.74 0.75 -2.22
N ASN A 23 8.23 1.91 -2.65
CA ASN A 23 8.69 2.61 -3.85
C ASN A 23 10.01 3.39 -3.63
N LEU A 24 10.47 3.55 -2.38
CA LEU A 24 11.68 4.30 -2.04
C LEU A 24 12.82 3.36 -1.61
N LYS A 25 13.42 2.69 -2.59
CA LYS A 25 14.49 1.71 -2.34
C LYS A 25 15.72 2.34 -1.70
N GLY A 26 16.18 1.75 -0.61
CA GLY A 26 17.42 2.16 0.07
C GLY A 26 17.25 3.30 1.09
N TYR A 27 16.03 3.80 1.27
CA TYR A 27 15.72 4.83 2.26
C TYR A 27 14.61 4.37 3.21
N VAL A 28 14.62 4.96 4.40
CA VAL A 28 13.58 4.80 5.42
C VAL A 28 13.26 6.19 5.95
N VAL A 29 11.98 6.45 6.21
CA VAL A 29 11.54 7.72 6.78
C VAL A 29 11.42 7.53 8.29
N ILE A 30 11.93 8.51 9.05
CA ILE A 30 11.96 8.47 10.50
C ILE A 30 11.28 9.74 11.00
N GLU A 31 10.30 9.58 11.87
CA GLU A 31 9.59 10.68 12.53
C GLU A 31 10.14 10.86 13.95
N ALA A 32 10.65 12.05 14.23
CA ALA A 32 11.18 12.48 15.52
C ALA A 32 10.70 13.90 15.82
N ILE A 33 10.54 14.25 17.11
CA ILE A 33 10.24 15.62 17.56
C ILE A 33 11.41 16.56 17.23
N ASP A 34 12.64 16.06 17.30
CA ASP A 34 13.87 16.79 17.10
C ASP A 34 14.88 15.98 16.28
N THR A 35 15.67 16.69 15.47
CA THR A 35 16.69 16.09 14.60
C THR A 35 17.77 15.35 15.39
N ALA A 36 18.02 15.75 16.63
CA ALA A 36 18.98 15.11 17.51
C ALA A 36 18.56 13.67 17.89
N GLN A 37 17.28 13.43 18.20
CA GLN A 37 16.79 12.08 18.50
C GLN A 37 16.80 11.20 17.25
N ALA A 38 16.43 11.74 16.08
CA ALA A 38 16.54 11.02 14.81
C ALA A 38 18.00 10.61 14.53
N PHE A 39 18.95 11.53 14.73
CA PHE A 39 20.37 11.25 14.53
C PHE A 39 20.90 10.19 15.52
N ASN A 40 20.52 10.31 16.79
CA ASN A 40 20.87 9.32 17.81
C ASN A 40 20.28 7.95 17.45
N ALA A 41 19.04 7.89 16.94
CA ALA A 41 18.41 6.65 16.53
C ALA A 41 19.20 5.91 15.44
N ILE A 42 19.76 6.62 14.45
CA ILE A 42 20.46 6.00 13.31
C ILE A 42 21.94 5.68 13.56
N GLN A 43 22.58 6.33 14.54
CA GLN A 43 24.02 6.24 14.72
C GLN A 43 24.48 4.80 15.05
N GLY A 44 25.51 4.31 14.36
CA GLY A 44 26.10 2.99 14.66
C GLY A 44 25.24 1.78 14.26
N ILE A 45 24.11 1.99 13.57
CA ILE A 45 23.32 0.90 13.00
C ILE A 45 23.94 0.45 11.68
N ARG A 46 24.24 -0.85 11.56
CA ARG A 46 24.72 -1.46 10.32
C ARG A 46 23.69 -1.25 9.20
N HIS A 47 24.17 -0.93 8.00
CA HIS A 47 23.38 -0.65 6.79
C HIS A 47 22.75 0.75 6.69
N ILE A 48 22.81 1.58 7.73
CA ILE A 48 22.42 2.99 7.62
C ILE A 48 23.67 3.81 7.25
N ARG A 49 23.64 4.48 6.10
CA ARG A 49 24.77 5.29 5.59
C ARG A 49 24.74 6.75 6.03
N GLY A 50 23.63 7.20 6.62
CA GLY A 50 23.44 8.57 7.10
C GLY A 50 22.04 9.08 6.81
N GLN A 51 21.77 10.31 7.24
CA GLN A 51 20.56 11.04 6.91
C GLN A 51 20.72 11.82 5.59
N LEU A 52 19.64 11.94 4.83
CA LEU A 52 19.60 12.90 3.73
C LEU A 52 19.58 14.33 4.30
N ARG A 53 20.12 15.30 3.55
CA ARG A 53 20.04 16.71 3.96
C ARG A 53 18.65 17.24 3.63
N GLY A 54 17.98 17.82 4.64
CA GLY A 54 16.66 18.41 4.51
C GLY A 54 15.61 17.68 5.35
N GLU A 55 14.56 18.40 5.70
CA GLU A 55 13.37 17.85 6.35
C GLU A 55 12.35 17.44 5.28
N LEU A 56 11.67 16.32 5.51
CA LEU A 56 10.60 15.86 4.65
C LEU A 56 9.29 16.41 5.18
N SER A 57 8.51 17.09 4.33
CA SER A 57 7.22 17.63 4.75
C SER A 57 6.16 16.52 4.73
N PHE A 58 5.10 16.66 5.53
CA PHE A 58 4.01 15.67 5.54
C PHE A 58 3.38 15.49 4.15
N LYS A 59 3.30 16.55 3.35
CA LYS A 59 2.75 16.51 1.98
C LYS A 59 3.54 15.59 1.05
N ASP A 60 4.85 15.44 1.31
CA ASP A 60 5.71 14.58 0.49
C ASP A 60 5.50 13.10 0.81
N ILE A 61 5.03 12.77 2.02
CA ILE A 61 4.77 11.38 2.45
C ILE A 61 3.31 10.95 2.32
N GLU A 62 2.38 11.89 2.27
CA GLU A 62 0.93 11.63 2.25
C GLU A 62 0.54 10.61 1.17
N GLY A 63 1.04 10.77 -0.05
CA GLY A 63 0.75 9.85 -1.16
C GLY A 63 1.22 8.41 -0.95
N TYR A 64 2.20 8.18 -0.07
CA TYR A 64 2.69 6.85 0.28
C TYR A 64 1.93 6.23 1.45
N LEU A 65 1.25 7.04 2.27
CA LEU A 65 0.41 6.56 3.38
C LEU A 65 -0.96 6.08 2.89
N ILE A 66 -1.40 6.55 1.72
CA ILE A 66 -2.65 6.11 1.11
C ILE A 66 -2.41 4.74 0.46
N LYS A 67 -2.65 3.66 1.23
CA LYS A 67 -2.91 2.35 0.64
C LYS A 67 -4.27 2.46 -0.07
N LYS A 68 -4.27 2.83 -1.36
CA LYS A 68 -5.46 2.70 -2.20
C LYS A 68 -5.75 1.21 -2.31
N SER A 69 -6.59 0.71 -1.41
CA SER A 69 -7.15 -0.61 -1.54
C SER A 69 -8.11 -0.54 -2.72
N THR A 70 -7.68 -1.03 -3.88
CA THR A 70 -8.55 -1.20 -5.05
C THR A 70 -9.83 -1.93 -4.64
N VAL A 71 -9.72 -2.84 -3.67
CA VAL A 71 -10.81 -3.61 -3.07
C VAL A 71 -11.81 -2.75 -2.29
N SER A 72 -11.37 -1.69 -1.63
CA SER A 72 -12.25 -0.80 -0.84
C SER A 72 -13.21 0.02 -1.71
N GLU A 73 -12.86 0.27 -2.97
CA GLU A 73 -13.73 0.99 -3.89
C GLU A 73 -14.77 0.07 -4.57
N LEU A 74 -14.48 -1.23 -4.64
CA LEU A 74 -15.37 -2.24 -5.20
C LEU A 74 -16.59 -2.43 -4.31
N ALA A 75 -17.77 -2.34 -4.93
CA ALA A 75 -19.03 -2.66 -4.29
C ALA A 75 -19.80 -3.66 -5.14
N VAL A 76 -20.65 -4.46 -4.48
CA VAL A 76 -21.57 -5.38 -5.15
C VAL A 76 -22.48 -4.58 -6.10
N ASP A 77 -22.85 -5.20 -7.22
CA ASP A 77 -23.67 -4.66 -8.30
C ASP A 77 -23.07 -3.50 -9.11
N LYS A 78 -21.81 -3.15 -8.87
CA LYS A 78 -21.10 -2.20 -9.74
C LYS A 78 -20.51 -2.89 -10.97
N THR A 79 -20.51 -2.16 -12.09
CA THR A 79 -19.81 -2.55 -13.30
C THR A 79 -18.33 -2.21 -13.21
N VAL A 80 -17.49 -3.20 -13.51
CA VAL A 80 -16.04 -3.11 -13.50
C VAL A 80 -15.49 -3.59 -14.83
N GLU A 81 -14.32 -3.09 -15.18
CA GLU A 81 -13.52 -3.55 -16.30
C GLU A 81 -12.34 -4.37 -15.75
N ILE A 82 -12.12 -5.53 -16.33
CA ILE A 82 -11.00 -6.40 -15.96
C ILE A 82 -9.75 -5.92 -16.72
N ILE A 83 -8.72 -5.45 -16.01
CA ILE A 83 -7.48 -4.91 -16.61
C ILE A 83 -6.33 -5.92 -16.65
N GLY A 84 -6.49 -7.09 -16.03
CA GLY A 84 -5.46 -8.13 -15.91
C GLY A 84 -6.01 -9.54 -15.99
N GLY A 85 -5.12 -10.52 -16.18
CA GLY A 85 -5.51 -11.93 -16.29
C GLY A 85 -6.15 -12.33 -17.64
N PRO A 86 -6.75 -13.53 -17.72
CA PRO A 86 -7.26 -14.09 -18.97
C PRO A 86 -8.49 -13.37 -19.53
N PHE A 87 -9.25 -12.66 -18.67
CA PHE A 87 -10.46 -11.93 -19.04
C PHE A 87 -10.23 -10.42 -19.24
N LYS A 88 -8.97 -10.03 -19.46
CA LYS A 88 -8.58 -8.63 -19.65
C LYS A 88 -9.37 -7.98 -20.80
N GLY A 89 -9.92 -6.80 -20.56
CA GLY A 89 -10.72 -5.99 -21.48
C GLY A 89 -12.22 -6.27 -21.44
N MET A 90 -12.66 -7.30 -20.69
CA MET A 90 -14.09 -7.59 -20.54
C MET A 90 -14.72 -6.75 -19.44
N LYS A 91 -16.00 -6.42 -19.62
CA LYS A 91 -16.82 -5.81 -18.57
C LYS A 91 -17.50 -6.88 -17.74
N ALA A 92 -17.60 -6.64 -16.45
CA ALA A 92 -18.22 -7.56 -15.52
C ALA A 92 -18.99 -6.81 -14.42
N THR A 93 -19.99 -7.47 -13.84
CA THR A 93 -20.71 -6.97 -12.66
C THR A 93 -20.22 -7.71 -11.43
N VAL A 94 -19.86 -6.98 -10.37
CA VAL A 94 -19.39 -7.57 -9.11
C VAL A 94 -20.57 -8.19 -8.35
N THR A 95 -20.44 -9.46 -7.98
CA THR A 95 -21.47 -10.17 -7.18
C THR A 95 -21.05 -10.37 -5.74
N ARG A 96 -19.75 -10.57 -5.48
CA ARG A 96 -19.20 -10.75 -4.14
C ARG A 96 -17.78 -10.20 -4.10
N VAL A 97 -17.42 -9.56 -2.99
CA VAL A 97 -16.05 -9.10 -2.71
C VAL A 97 -15.59 -9.77 -1.41
N ASP A 98 -14.43 -10.43 -1.46
CA ASP A 98 -13.74 -10.98 -0.30
C ASP A 98 -12.55 -10.05 -0.01
N GLN A 99 -12.69 -9.22 1.02
CA GLN A 99 -11.68 -8.23 1.39
C GLN A 99 -10.45 -8.86 2.05
N ASP A 100 -10.61 -10.00 2.72
CA ASP A 100 -9.50 -10.67 3.41
C ASP A 100 -8.55 -11.35 2.42
N LYS A 101 -9.12 -11.86 1.31
CA LYS A 101 -8.35 -12.53 0.25
C LYS A 101 -7.97 -11.63 -0.93
N GLU A 102 -8.45 -10.39 -0.95
CA GLU A 102 -8.33 -9.48 -2.10
C GLU A 102 -8.87 -10.10 -3.40
N GLU A 103 -9.96 -10.86 -3.32
CA GLU A 103 -10.61 -11.52 -4.46
C GLU A 103 -12.05 -11.01 -4.65
N ALA A 104 -12.53 -11.01 -5.89
CA ALA A 104 -13.92 -10.67 -6.21
C ALA A 104 -14.52 -11.66 -7.20
N THR A 105 -15.76 -12.07 -6.94
CA THR A 105 -16.56 -12.86 -7.87
C THR A 105 -17.35 -11.93 -8.76
N VAL A 106 -17.14 -12.04 -10.07
CA VAL A 106 -17.74 -11.17 -11.09
C VAL A 106 -18.48 -11.99 -12.13
N ILE A 107 -19.54 -11.42 -12.71
CA ILE A 107 -20.27 -11.99 -13.84
C ILE A 107 -19.91 -11.19 -15.09
N LEU A 108 -19.38 -11.87 -16.11
CA LEU A 108 -19.00 -11.24 -17.38
C LEU A 108 -20.26 -10.79 -18.16
N LEU A 109 -20.27 -9.53 -18.61
CA LEU A 109 -21.38 -8.95 -19.38
C LEU A 109 -21.27 -9.26 -20.89
N ASP A 110 -20.05 -9.43 -21.39
CA ASP A 110 -19.78 -9.69 -22.82
C ASP A 110 -19.88 -11.18 -23.20
N ALA A 111 -20.18 -12.05 -22.23
CA ALA A 111 -20.31 -13.49 -22.45
C ALA A 111 -21.77 -13.86 -22.80
N PRO A 112 -22.02 -14.83 -23.70
CA PRO A 112 -23.36 -15.28 -24.05
C PRO A 112 -24.07 -16.00 -22.90
N TYR A 113 -23.35 -16.33 -21.83
CA TYR A 113 -23.87 -16.97 -20.62
C TYR A 113 -23.29 -16.29 -19.38
N GLN A 114 -24.11 -16.18 -18.33
CA GLN A 114 -23.71 -15.59 -17.05
C GLN A 114 -22.85 -16.58 -16.24
N LEU A 115 -21.54 -16.58 -16.48
CA LEU A 115 -20.59 -17.38 -15.73
C LEU A 115 -19.99 -16.55 -14.58
N PRO A 116 -20.19 -16.93 -13.31
CA PRO A 116 -19.49 -16.29 -12.20
C PRO A 116 -18.03 -16.75 -12.16
N VAL A 117 -17.10 -15.80 -12.16
CA VAL A 117 -15.66 -16.05 -12.12
C VAL A 117 -15.05 -15.30 -10.95
N THR A 118 -14.17 -15.96 -10.20
CA THR A 118 -13.38 -15.29 -9.15
C THR A 118 -12.08 -14.77 -9.76
N VAL A 119 -11.80 -13.49 -9.55
CA VAL A 119 -10.61 -12.80 -10.04
C VAL A 119 -9.98 -11.99 -8.91
N ASP A 120 -8.68 -11.72 -9.03
CA ASP A 120 -7.97 -10.81 -8.14
C ASP A 120 -8.59 -9.41 -8.22
N ALA A 121 -8.92 -8.83 -7.07
CA ALA A 121 -9.57 -7.53 -7.00
C ALA A 121 -8.67 -6.39 -7.53
N ASN A 122 -7.34 -6.57 -7.55
CA ASN A 122 -6.41 -5.63 -8.16
C ASN A 122 -6.48 -5.61 -9.69
N TYR A 123 -7.07 -6.64 -10.31
CA TYR A 123 -7.35 -6.65 -11.75
C TYR A 123 -8.68 -6.00 -12.11
N LEU A 124 -9.44 -5.50 -11.13
CA LEU A 124 -10.70 -4.84 -11.37
C LEU A 124 -10.52 -3.33 -11.30
N LYS A 125 -11.01 -2.66 -12.34
CA LYS A 125 -11.08 -1.21 -12.39
C LYS A 125 -12.54 -0.80 -12.48
N LEU A 126 -12.97 0.12 -11.62
CA LEU A 126 -14.31 0.70 -11.70
C LEU A 126 -14.45 1.47 -13.01
N VAL A 127 -15.54 1.21 -13.73
CA VAL A 127 -15.96 2.03 -14.85
C VAL A 127 -16.81 3.16 -14.25
N PRO A 128 -16.46 4.44 -14.45
CA PRO A 128 -17.33 5.53 -14.04
C PRO A 128 -18.65 5.41 -14.82
N THR A 129 -19.77 5.45 -14.08
CA THR A 129 -21.12 5.50 -14.64
C THR A 129 -21.33 6.80 -15.41
#